data_AF-A0A962UCD6-F1
#
_entry.id   AF-A0A962UCD6-F1
#
_cell.length_a   1.000
_cell.length_b   1.000
_cell.length_c   1.000
_cell.angle_alpha   90.00
_cell.angle_beta   90.00
_cell.angle_gamma   90.00
#
_symmetry.space_group_name_H-M   'P 1'
#
loop_
_entity.id
_entity.type
_entity.pdbx_description
1 polymer ?
#
loop_
_entity_poly.entity_id
_entity_poly.type
_entity_poly.pdbx_seq_one_letter_code
_entity_poly.pdbx_strand_id
1 'polypeptide(L)'
;MSFVSTRIARALRELATESPVSLRVSGECMVPLLANGAMIQVVRQRFYWPGDLMVFHAPDGRLLVHRLLGCYSKGRGWRWLTQADNAMQPDFALPLT
;
A
#
# COMPACT_ATOMS: atom_id res chain seq x y z
N MET A 1 -12.59 -7.33 -9.76
CA MET A 1 -11.54 -7.19 -8.73
C MET A 1 -10.39 -8.13 -9.09
N SER A 2 -9.18 -7.61 -9.28
CA SER A 2 -8.02 -8.35 -9.79
C SER A 2 -7.10 -8.79 -8.64
N PHE A 3 -6.83 -10.09 -8.56
CA PHE A 3 -5.83 -10.66 -7.66
C PHE A 3 -4.44 -10.55 -8.29
N VAL A 4 -3.44 -10.26 -7.48
CA VAL A 4 -2.04 -10.16 -7.89
C VAL A 4 -1.26 -11.27 -7.21
N SER A 5 -0.59 -12.11 -8.00
CA SER A 5 0.26 -13.17 -7.43
C SER A 5 1.46 -12.56 -6.71
N THR A 6 1.98 -13.25 -5.70
CA THR A 6 3.19 -12.82 -4.97
C THR A 6 4.39 -12.61 -5.90
N ARG A 7 4.49 -13.39 -6.99
CA ARG A 7 5.54 -13.22 -8.00
C ARG A 7 5.40 -11.89 -8.74
N ILE A 8 4.18 -11.51 -9.14
CA ILE A 8 3.93 -10.23 -9.80
C ILE A 8 4.15 -9.07 -8.82
N ALA A 9 3.64 -9.18 -7.59
CA ALA A 9 3.85 -8.16 -6.56
C ALA A 9 5.35 -7.91 -6.29
N ARG A 10 6.15 -8.98 -6.24
CA ARG A 10 7.61 -8.87 -6.10
C ARG A 10 8.25 -8.18 -7.31
N ALA A 11 7.89 -8.58 -8.52
CA ALA A 11 8.40 -7.95 -9.75
C ALA A 11 8.05 -6.46 -9.82
N LEU A 12 6.84 -6.07 -9.43
CA LEU A 12 6.44 -4.66 -9.35
C LEU A 12 7.28 -3.89 -8.32
N ARG A 13 7.58 -4.49 -7.17
CA ARG A 13 8.44 -3.88 -6.13
C ARG A 13 9.87 -3.68 -6.63
N GLU A 14 10.41 -4.65 -7.38
CA GLU A 14 11.74 -4.57 -8.02
C GLU A 14 11.76 -3.43 -9.04
N LEU A 15 10.77 -3.39 -9.96
CA LEU A 15 10.65 -2.32 -10.96
C LEU A 15 10.54 -0.93 -10.31
N ALA A 16 9.76 -0.80 -9.24
CA ALA A 16 9.60 0.46 -8.50
C ALA A 16 10.89 0.98 -7.84
N THR A 17 11.93 0.15 -7.76
CA THR A 17 13.27 0.54 -7.28
C THR A 17 14.09 1.22 -8.37
N GLU A 18 13.89 0.82 -9.63
CA GLU A 18 14.62 1.35 -10.78
C GLU A 18 13.91 2.56 -11.42
N SER A 19 12.57 2.53 -11.47
CA SER A 19 11.78 3.59 -12.09
C SER A 19 10.36 3.65 -11.50
N PRO A 20 9.67 4.81 -11.58
CA PRO A 20 8.29 4.90 -11.15
C PRO A 20 7.37 3.94 -11.91
N VAL A 21 6.57 3.17 -11.18
CA VAL A 21 5.58 2.24 -11.75
C VAL A 21 4.21 2.90 -11.77
N SER A 22 3.61 3.00 -12.95
CA SER A 22 2.26 3.53 -13.11
C SER A 22 1.21 2.48 -12.75
N LEU A 23 0.35 2.77 -11.77
CA LEU A 23 -0.77 1.91 -11.39
C LEU A 23 -2.10 2.66 -11.51
N ARG A 24 -3.15 1.93 -11.89
CA ARG A 24 -4.52 2.44 -11.91
C ARG A 24 -5.23 2.09 -10.61
N VAL A 25 -5.77 3.09 -9.92
CA VAL A 25 -6.60 2.91 -8.74
C VAL A 25 -7.96 2.33 -9.15
N SER A 26 -8.43 1.34 -8.40
CA SER A 26 -9.76 0.73 -8.57
C SER A 26 -10.50 0.75 -7.25
N GLY A 27 -11.71 1.30 -7.26
CA GLY A 27 -12.55 1.49 -6.07
C GLY A 27 -12.42 2.88 -5.46
N GLU A 28 -13.15 3.11 -4.37
CA GLU A 28 -13.37 4.43 -3.77
C GLU A 28 -12.83 4.53 -2.33
N CYS A 29 -12.03 3.56 -1.89
CA CYS A 29 -11.52 3.53 -0.51
C CYS A 29 -10.58 4.69 -0.18
N MET A 30 -9.99 5.35 -1.20
CA MET A 30 -9.07 6.47 -1.04
C MET A 30 -9.66 7.85 -1.42
N VAL A 31 -10.97 7.92 -1.65
CA VAL A 31 -11.66 9.21 -1.85
C VAL A 31 -11.57 10.04 -0.56
N PRO A 32 -11.40 11.38 -0.63
CA PRO A 32 -11.37 12.21 -1.84
C PRO A 32 -10.01 12.32 -2.52
N LEU A 33 -8.92 11.85 -1.90
CA LEU A 33 -7.57 12.10 -2.40
C LEU A 33 -7.29 11.36 -3.72
N LEU A 34 -7.68 10.09 -3.80
CA LEU A 34 -7.54 9.29 -5.02
C LEU A 34 -8.92 8.79 -5.47
N ALA A 35 -9.38 9.31 -6.61
CA ALA A 35 -10.61 8.86 -7.24
C ALA A 35 -10.43 7.49 -7.93
N ASN A 36 -11.53 6.75 -8.06
CA ASN A 36 -11.57 5.54 -8.87
C ASN A 36 -11.10 5.84 -10.31
N GLY A 37 -10.18 5.02 -10.83
CA GLY A 37 -9.59 5.21 -12.15
C GLY A 37 -8.42 6.19 -12.22
N ALA A 38 -8.04 6.85 -11.12
CA ALA A 38 -6.85 7.68 -11.07
C ALA A 38 -5.59 6.87 -11.39
N MET A 39 -4.66 7.48 -12.11
CA MET A 39 -3.32 6.92 -12.36
C MET A 39 -2.35 7.49 -11.31
N ILE A 40 -1.63 6.61 -10.62
CA ILE A 40 -0.62 6.98 -9.63
C ILE A 40 0.76 6.48 -10.06
N GLN A 41 1.81 7.22 -9.69
CA GLN A 41 3.19 6.79 -9.84
C GLN A 41 3.70 6.25 -8.51
N VAL A 42 4.19 5.02 -8.52
CA VAL A 42 4.69 4.34 -7.32
C VAL A 42 6.20 4.22 -7.40
N VAL A 43 6.88 4.71 -6.37
CA VAL A 43 8.33 4.58 -6.20
C VAL A 43 8.64 3.86 -4.91
N ARG A 44 9.70 3.05 -4.90
CA ARG A 44 10.21 2.42 -3.69
C ARG A 44 10.97 3.46 -2.87
N GLN A 45 10.61 3.61 -1.59
CA GLN A 45 11.32 4.48 -0.66
C GLN A 45 12.02 3.67 0.44
N ARG A 46 13.16 4.19 0.93
CA ARG A 46 13.86 3.57 2.07
C ARG A 46 13.15 3.83 3.40
N PHE A 47 12.56 5.01 3.55
CA PHE A 47 11.85 5.44 4.74
C PHE A 47 10.42 5.82 4.37
N TYR A 48 9.49 5.57 5.29
CA TYR A 48 8.09 5.93 5.18
C TYR A 48 7.64 6.62 6.45
N TRP A 49 6.81 7.63 6.31
CA TRP A 49 6.34 8.47 7.39
C TRP A 49 4.81 8.42 7.50
N PRO A 50 4.24 8.57 8.71
CA PRO A 50 2.82 8.79 8.87
C PRO A 50 2.31 9.88 7.92
N GLY A 51 1.25 9.55 7.16
CA GLY A 51 0.70 10.39 6.11
C GLY A 51 1.01 9.91 4.70
N ASP A 52 2.08 9.13 4.49
CA ASP A 52 2.44 8.59 3.17
C ASP A 52 1.35 7.65 2.64
N LEU A 53 1.10 7.69 1.33
CA LEU A 53 0.30 6.66 0.67
C LEU A 53 1.19 5.48 0.28
N MET A 54 0.90 4.31 0.85
CA MET A 54 1.67 3.10 0.62
C MET A 54 0.92 2.13 -0.28
N VAL A 55 1.61 1.61 -1.29
CA VAL A 55 1.14 0.47 -2.08
C VAL A 55 1.72 -0.81 -1.51
N PHE A 56 0.87 -1.76 -1.12
CA PHE A 56 1.30 -3.03 -0.53
C PHE A 56 0.47 -4.21 -1.02
N HIS A 57 1.08 -5.40 -0.96
CA HIS A 57 0.40 -6.67 -1.25
C HIS A 57 -0.24 -7.19 0.03
N ALA A 58 -1.58 -7.23 0.05
CA ALA A 58 -2.35 -7.66 1.19
C ALA A 58 -2.45 -9.20 1.26
N PRO A 59 -2.71 -9.78 2.45
CA PRO A 59 -2.82 -11.24 2.62
C PRO A 59 -3.92 -11.89 1.76
N ASP A 60 -4.93 -11.12 1.37
CA ASP A 60 -5.99 -11.56 0.47
C ASP A 60 -5.58 -11.56 -1.02
N GLY A 61 -4.31 -11.29 -1.32
CA GLY A 61 -3.77 -11.31 -2.68
C GLY A 61 -4.02 -10.04 -3.48
N ARG A 62 -4.63 -9.00 -2.90
CA ARG A 62 -4.85 -7.71 -3.57
C ARG A 62 -3.65 -6.79 -3.40
N LEU A 63 -3.49 -5.87 -4.35
CA LEU A 63 -2.60 -4.73 -4.22
C LEU A 63 -3.44 -3.55 -3.74
N LEU A 64 -3.17 -3.05 -2.54
CA LEU A 64 -3.91 -1.95 -1.92
C LEU A 64 -3.04 -0.70 -1.88
N VAL A 65 -3.68 0.47 -1.95
CA VAL A 65 -3.05 1.77 -1.70
C VAL A 65 -3.77 2.44 -0.55
N HIS A 66 -3.14 2.54 0.62
CA HIS A 66 -3.74 3.17 1.81
C HIS A 66 -2.74 4.08 2.51
N ARG A 67 -3.24 4.97 3.37
CA ARG A 67 -2.42 5.90 4.12
C ARG A 67 -1.73 5.20 5.28
N LEU A 68 -0.43 5.43 5.43
CA LEU A 68 0.34 5.03 6.59
C LEU A 68 -0.05 5.89 7.79
N LEU A 69 -0.49 5.25 8.88
CA LEU A 69 -0.74 5.92 10.16
C LEU A 69 0.50 5.90 11.06
N GLY A 70 1.34 4.87 10.93
CA GLY A 70 2.59 4.73 11.67
C GLY A 70 3.00 3.29 11.82
N CYS A 71 3.97 3.05 12.70
CA CYS A 71 4.38 1.71 13.08
C CYS A 71 4.35 1.52 14.59
N TYR A 72 4.16 0.29 15.01
CA TYR A 72 4.22 -0.07 16.42
C TYR A 72 4.91 -1.43 16.58
N SER A 73 5.52 -1.65 17.75
CA SER A 73 6.11 -2.93 18.10
C SER A 73 5.03 -3.87 18.67
N LYS A 74 5.05 -5.13 18.24
CA LYS A 74 4.22 -6.20 18.81
C LYS A 74 5.04 -7.47 18.90
N GLY A 75 5.36 -7.89 20.12
CA GLY A 75 6.30 -8.99 20.36
C GLY A 75 7.70 -8.63 19.86
N ARG A 76 8.29 -9.50 19.02
CA ARG A 76 9.64 -9.31 18.46
C ARG A 76 9.69 -8.56 17.12
N GLY A 77 8.57 -8.03 16.65
CA GLY A 77 8.47 -7.44 15.32
C GLY A 77 7.80 -6.06 15.30
N TRP A 78 8.13 -5.29 14.27
CA TRP A 78 7.47 -4.04 13.94
C TRP A 78 6.35 -4.29 12.94
N ARG A 79 5.26 -3.53 13.08
CA ARG A 79 4.14 -3.59 12.15
C ARG A 79 3.77 -2.21 11.66
N TRP A 80 3.47 -2.11 10.37
CA TRP A 80 2.82 -0.95 9.77
C TRP A 80 1.32 -0.99 10.07
N LEU A 81 0.78 0.17 10.40
CA LEU A 81 -0.65 0.41 10.49
C LEU A 81 -1.05 1.33 9.35
N THR A 82 -1.90 0.86 8.45
CA THR A 82 -2.44 1.64 7.33
C THR A 82 -3.94 1.81 7.48
N GLN A 83 -4.51 2.80 6.79
CA GLN A 83 -5.95 3.02 6.72
C GLN A 83 -6.31 3.67 5.39
N ALA A 84 -7.41 3.24 4.77
CA ALA A 84 -7.96 3.91 3.61
C ALA A 84 -8.56 5.28 4.01
N ASP A 85 -8.43 6.31 3.19
CA ASP A 85 -8.93 7.66 3.53
C ASP A 85 -10.45 7.70 3.75
N ASN A 86 -11.19 6.82 3.10
CA ASN A 86 -12.64 6.67 3.24
C ASN A 86 -13.06 5.52 4.19
N ALA A 87 -12.12 4.95 4.95
CA ALA A 87 -12.41 3.90 5.93
C ALA A 87 -12.56 4.48 7.34
N MET A 88 -13.48 3.91 8.13
CA MET A 88 -13.69 4.29 9.54
C MET A 88 -12.65 3.67 10.49
N GLN A 89 -11.97 2.61 10.08
CA GLN A 89 -11.06 1.86 10.93
C GLN A 89 -9.75 1.54 10.19
N PRO A 90 -8.63 1.42 10.92
CA PRO A 90 -7.38 0.95 10.34
C PRO A 90 -7.47 -0.47 9.78
N ASP A 91 -6.59 -0.76 8.82
CA ASP A 91 -6.39 -2.10 8.28
C ASP A 91 -5.78 -3.04 9.33
N PHE A 92 -5.78 -4.34 9.00
CA PHE A 92 -4.91 -5.29 9.71
C PHE A 92 -3.44 -4.90 9.59
N ALA A 93 -2.75 -4.84 10.74
CA ALA A 93 -1.37 -4.43 10.79
C ALA A 93 -0.44 -5.38 10.01
N LEU A 94 0.33 -4.81 9.09
CA LEU A 94 1.24 -5.53 8.19
C LEU A 94 2.63 -5.64 8.82
N PRO A 95 3.35 -6.77 8.70
CA PRO A 95 4.73 -6.85 9.18
C PRO A 95 5.67 -5.91 8.41
N LEU A 96 6.62 -5.26 9.10
CA LEU A 96 7.77 -4.65 8.44
C LEU A 96 8.64 -5.76 7.83
N THR A 97 8.89 -5.71 6.52
CA THR A 97 9.75 -6.65 5.79
C THR A 97 10.71 -5.96 4.83
#